data_AF-A0A8X8ZL15-F1
#
_entry.id   AF-A0A8X8ZL15-F1
#
_cell.length_a   1.000
_cell.length_b   1.000
_cell.length_c   1.000
_cell.angle_alpha   90.00
_cell.angle_beta   90.00
_cell.angle_gamma   90.00
#
_symmetry.space_group_name_H-M   'P 1'
#
loop_
_entity.id
_entity.type
_entity.pdbx_description
1 polymer ?
#
loop_
_entity_poly.entity_id
_entity_poly.type
_entity_poly.pdbx_seq_one_letter_code
_entity_poly.pdbx_strand_id
1 'polypeptide(L)'
;MDHEVAITINKTLADDIDSLIYGVLEDDLPGCRHPSAWQYGQPLFYAVMDCLCDLCPHVVQWPQELGERPLVYLNCGMFIFEPSGHTYVRLLRTLKVTPTTPFAEQDFLNMFFKDISKPLHHIYNLLLPMLWRHPEYVELDTVKAVHFCLPGSKPWDYTGEEENMDRKDVKMLVAVLQWTSSAMELLATVLMELVAGVSVGDFLLELVAGL
;
A
#
# COMPACT_ATOMS: atom_id res chain seq x y z
N MET A 1 -3.87 26.65 -8.99
CA MET A 1 -4.89 25.70 -8.51
C MET A 1 -4.09 24.58 -7.89
N ASP A 2 -4.27 24.38 -6.60
CA ASP A 2 -3.59 23.33 -5.87
C ASP A 2 -4.11 22.00 -6.41
N HIS A 3 -3.22 21.21 -7.00
CA HIS A 3 -3.54 19.86 -7.44
C HIS A 3 -3.62 19.01 -6.18
N GLU A 4 -4.83 18.81 -5.65
CA GLU A 4 -5.05 17.91 -4.52
C GLU A 4 -4.76 16.49 -5.00
N VAL A 5 -3.59 15.95 -4.64
CA VAL A 5 -3.21 14.58 -4.95
C VAL A 5 -3.86 13.66 -3.92
N ALA A 6 -4.50 12.58 -4.37
CA ALA A 6 -5.09 11.60 -3.49
C ALA A 6 -4.27 10.31 -3.47
N ILE A 7 -4.05 9.77 -2.26
CA ILE A 7 -3.47 8.45 -2.06
C ILE A 7 -4.56 7.51 -1.54
N THR A 8 -4.71 6.34 -2.16
CA THR A 8 -5.56 5.27 -1.63
C THR A 8 -4.68 4.21 -0.97
N ILE A 9 -4.98 3.82 0.27
CA ILE A 9 -4.13 2.95 1.09
C ILE A 9 -5.00 1.91 1.79
N ASN A 10 -4.64 0.63 1.66
CA ASN A 10 -5.22 -0.46 2.44
C ASN A 10 -4.11 -1.24 3.18
N LYS A 11 -3.20 -0.49 3.82
CA LYS A 11 -1.89 -0.91 4.32
C LYS A 11 -1.55 -0.20 5.60
N THR A 12 -0.49 -0.66 6.26
CA THR A 12 0.11 0.08 7.36
C THR A 12 1.26 0.93 6.85
N LEU A 13 1.31 2.17 7.33
CA LEU A 13 2.32 3.15 7.00
C LEU A 13 3.34 3.25 8.13
N ALA A 14 4.61 3.38 7.78
CA ALA A 14 5.66 3.78 8.70
C ALA A 14 5.74 5.31 8.85
N ASP A 15 5.33 6.04 7.81
CA ASP A 15 5.36 7.51 7.73
C ASP A 15 3.96 8.11 7.58
N ASP A 16 3.81 9.42 7.80
CA ASP A 16 2.56 10.11 7.50
C ASP A 16 2.31 10.26 5.99
N ILE A 17 1.05 10.49 5.63
CA ILE A 17 0.62 10.55 4.22
C ILE A 17 1.26 11.73 3.49
N ASP A 18 1.50 12.87 4.14
CA ASP A 18 2.08 14.04 3.48
C ASP A 18 3.54 13.76 3.13
N SER A 19 4.31 13.20 4.06
CA SER A 19 5.68 12.72 3.82
C SER A 19 5.73 11.70 2.67
N LEU A 20 4.73 10.81 2.57
CA LEU A 20 4.61 9.86 1.46
C LEU A 20 4.38 10.57 0.12
N ILE A 21 3.48 11.56 0.08
CA ILE A 21 3.19 12.37 -1.11
C ILE A 21 4.46 13.10 -1.55
N TYR A 22 5.08 13.86 -0.64
CA TYR A 22 6.29 14.63 -0.94
C TYR A 22 7.46 13.72 -1.32
N GLY A 23 7.66 12.62 -0.60
CA GLY A 23 8.67 11.62 -0.91
C GLY A 23 8.50 11.04 -2.32
N VAL A 24 7.27 10.68 -2.73
CA VAL A 24 7.04 10.20 -4.10
C VAL A 24 7.30 11.29 -5.14
N LEU A 25 6.92 12.53 -4.86
CA LEU A 25 7.17 13.66 -5.76
C LEU A 25 8.67 14.00 -5.86
N GLU A 26 9.47 13.72 -4.82
CA GLU A 26 10.91 13.97 -4.76
C GLU A 26 11.75 12.80 -5.30
N ASP A 27 11.41 11.55 -4.97
CA ASP A 27 12.12 10.33 -5.36
C ASP A 27 11.98 9.98 -6.85
N ASP A 28 11.02 10.58 -7.56
CA ASP A 28 10.93 10.55 -9.02
C ASP A 28 12.14 11.28 -9.69
N LEU A 29 13.13 11.75 -8.92
CA LEU A 29 14.29 12.52 -9.38
C LEU A 29 15.67 11.98 -8.91
N PRO A 30 16.18 10.87 -9.51
CA PRO A 30 17.60 10.75 -9.76
C PRO A 30 17.83 10.59 -11.27
N GLY A 31 18.10 11.72 -11.96
CA GLY A 31 18.49 11.74 -13.38
C GLY A 31 17.51 12.41 -14.33
N CYS A 32 16.26 12.61 -13.91
CA CYS A 32 15.37 13.59 -14.55
C CYS A 32 15.85 14.99 -14.13
N ARG A 33 16.53 15.70 -15.03
CA ARG A 33 16.66 17.17 -14.93
C ARG A 33 15.28 17.69 -14.56
N HIS A 34 15.18 18.48 -13.48
CA HIS A 34 14.00 19.25 -13.11
C HIS A 34 13.25 19.64 -14.39
N PRO A 35 12.14 18.98 -14.74
CA PRO A 35 11.48 19.35 -15.95
C PRO A 35 10.70 20.59 -15.55
N SER A 36 10.96 21.68 -16.26
CA SER A 36 9.92 22.61 -16.68
C SER A 36 8.78 21.90 -17.48
N ALA A 37 8.49 20.63 -17.18
CA ALA A 37 7.66 19.68 -17.90
C ALA A 37 6.94 18.72 -16.92
N TRP A 38 6.53 19.21 -15.74
CA TRP A 38 5.13 19.01 -15.38
C TRP A 38 4.33 19.47 -16.60
N GLN A 39 3.94 18.54 -17.48
CA GLN A 39 3.00 18.89 -18.54
C GLN A 39 1.67 19.14 -17.82
N TYR A 40 1.45 20.39 -17.45
CA TYR A 40 0.20 20.88 -16.90
C TYR A 40 -0.97 20.27 -17.71
N GLY A 41 -1.79 19.46 -17.04
CA GLY A 41 -3.01 18.88 -17.61
C GLY A 41 -2.97 17.41 -18.06
N GLN A 42 -1.88 16.66 -17.85
CA GLN A 42 -1.91 15.20 -18.03
C GLN A 42 -2.35 14.50 -16.73
N PRO A 43 -3.36 13.62 -16.78
CA PRO A 43 -3.85 12.92 -15.59
C PRO A 43 -2.77 12.03 -14.99
N LEU A 44 -2.64 12.11 -13.67
CA LEU A 44 -1.65 11.40 -12.89
C LEU A 44 -2.21 10.05 -12.39
N PHE A 45 -1.49 8.96 -12.63
CA PHE A 45 -1.73 7.68 -11.98
C PHE A 45 -0.40 6.95 -11.73
N TYR A 46 -0.04 6.81 -10.46
CA TYR A 46 1.19 6.17 -10.03
C TYR A 46 0.86 5.02 -9.10
N ALA A 47 1.50 3.87 -9.28
CA ALA A 47 1.35 2.73 -8.38
C ALA A 47 2.59 1.86 -8.38
N VAL A 48 2.76 1.03 -7.36
CA VAL A 48 3.91 0.10 -7.29
C VAL A 48 3.65 -1.12 -8.16
N MET A 49 4.70 -1.66 -8.79
CA MET A 49 4.60 -2.91 -9.56
C MET A 49 4.19 -4.09 -8.67
N ASP A 50 3.33 -4.98 -9.17
CA ASP A 50 2.91 -6.17 -8.43
C ASP A 50 4.06 -7.17 -8.19
N CYS A 51 5.01 -7.22 -9.12
CA CYS A 51 6.27 -7.94 -8.98
C CYS A 51 7.32 -7.26 -9.86
N LEU A 52 8.60 -7.31 -9.47
CA LEU A 52 9.72 -6.76 -10.26
C LEU A 52 10.19 -7.72 -11.39
N CYS A 53 9.50 -8.84 -11.57
CA CYS A 53 9.94 -9.95 -12.41
C CYS A 53 8.88 -10.33 -13.44
N ASP A 54 9.21 -10.16 -14.72
CA ASP A 54 8.34 -10.51 -15.85
C ASP A 54 8.27 -12.02 -16.15
N LEU A 55 9.19 -12.82 -15.58
CA LEU A 55 9.38 -14.24 -15.88
C LEU A 55 9.08 -15.18 -14.70
N CYS A 56 8.54 -14.63 -13.62
CA CYS A 56 8.32 -15.43 -12.42
C CYS A 56 7.19 -16.44 -12.67
N PRO A 57 7.27 -17.67 -12.13
CA PRO A 57 6.22 -18.68 -12.30
C PRO A 57 4.86 -18.25 -11.70
N HIS A 58 4.87 -17.18 -10.90
CA HIS A 58 3.70 -16.55 -10.31
C HIS A 58 3.21 -15.30 -11.06
N VAL A 59 3.71 -15.05 -12.29
CA VAL A 59 3.24 -13.92 -13.10
C VAL A 59 1.73 -14.05 -13.30
N VAL A 60 1.02 -13.02 -12.87
CA VAL A 60 -0.43 -12.92 -13.04
C VAL A 60 -0.76 -13.07 -14.52
N GLN A 61 -1.66 -14.02 -14.83
CA GLN A 61 -2.15 -14.21 -16.18
C GLN A 61 -3.09 -13.05 -16.52
N TRP A 62 -2.73 -12.30 -17.56
CA TRP A 62 -3.53 -11.18 -18.02
C TRP A 62 -4.84 -11.68 -18.66
N PRO A 63 -6.01 -11.20 -18.23
CA PRO A 63 -7.28 -11.59 -18.83
C PRO A 63 -7.38 -11.08 -20.27
N GLN A 64 -7.47 -11.98 -21.25
CA GLN A 64 -7.48 -11.62 -22.67
C GLN A 64 -8.68 -10.75 -23.04
N GLU A 65 -9.77 -10.85 -22.27
CA GLU A 65 -10.99 -10.07 -22.46
C GLU A 65 -10.77 -8.57 -22.21
N LEU A 66 -9.70 -8.21 -21.49
CA LEU A 66 -9.29 -6.82 -21.24
C LEU A 66 -8.39 -6.24 -22.34
N GLY A 67 -8.11 -7.02 -23.40
CA GLY A 67 -7.29 -6.61 -24.53
C GLY A 67 -5.80 -6.80 -24.27
N GLU A 68 -4.98 -5.91 -24.83
CA GLU A 68 -3.52 -5.98 -24.69
C GLU A 68 -3.09 -5.73 -23.24
N ARG A 69 -2.16 -6.58 -22.76
CA ARG A 69 -1.56 -6.45 -21.44
C ARG A 69 -0.79 -5.12 -21.35
N PRO A 70 -0.94 -4.35 -20.26
CA PRO A 70 -0.09 -3.17 -20.05
C PRO A 70 1.38 -3.58 -19.94
N LEU A 71 2.28 -2.68 -20.34
CA LEU A 71 3.73 -2.91 -20.24
C LEU A 71 4.18 -3.17 -18.80
N VAL A 72 3.49 -2.56 -17.84
CA VAL A 72 3.75 -2.69 -16.42
C VAL A 72 2.44 -3.10 -15.75
N TYR A 73 2.47 -4.15 -14.93
CA TYR A 73 1.32 -4.59 -14.15
C TYR A 73 1.47 -4.10 -12.69
N LEU A 74 0.60 -3.17 -12.31
CA LEU A 74 0.67 -2.43 -11.05
C LEU A 74 -0.22 -3.06 -9.98
N ASN A 75 0.24 -3.03 -8.74
CA ASN A 75 -0.52 -3.41 -7.57
C ASN A 75 -1.52 -2.30 -7.20
N CYS A 76 -2.80 -2.64 -7.00
CA CYS A 76 -3.81 -1.65 -6.64
C CYS A 76 -3.92 -1.38 -5.13
N GLY A 77 -3.07 -2.01 -4.31
CA GLY A 77 -3.09 -1.86 -2.86
C GLY A 77 -2.65 -0.47 -2.35
N MET A 78 -1.89 0.25 -3.18
CA MET A 78 -1.52 1.65 -2.98
C MET A 78 -1.27 2.30 -4.34
N PHE A 79 -1.87 3.46 -4.54
CA PHE A 79 -1.66 4.28 -5.73
C PHE A 79 -1.94 5.75 -5.44
N ILE A 80 -1.36 6.61 -6.26
CA ILE A 80 -1.49 8.06 -6.22
C ILE A 80 -2.17 8.51 -7.51
N PHE A 81 -3.17 9.37 -7.40
CA PHE A 81 -3.88 9.89 -8.56
C PHE A 81 -4.36 11.33 -8.37
N GLU A 82 -4.66 11.99 -9.47
CA GLU A 82 -5.35 13.28 -9.47
C GLU A 82 -6.87 13.07 -9.50
N PRO A 83 -7.62 13.48 -8.45
CA PRO A 83 -9.07 13.40 -8.42
C PRO A 83 -9.70 14.18 -9.56
N SER A 84 -10.64 13.54 -10.26
CA SER A 84 -11.34 14.17 -11.38
C SER A 84 -12.74 13.61 -11.51
N GLY A 85 -13.74 14.49 -11.48
CA GLY A 85 -15.14 14.11 -11.71
C GLY A 85 -15.34 13.48 -13.10
N HIS A 86 -14.57 13.91 -14.10
CA HIS A 86 -14.60 13.30 -15.43
C HIS A 86 -14.06 11.87 -15.40
N THR A 87 -12.92 11.64 -14.73
CA THR A 87 -12.34 10.31 -14.53
C THR A 87 -13.30 9.40 -13.76
N TYR A 88 -13.94 9.89 -12.70
CA TYR A 88 -14.93 9.14 -11.93
C TYR A 88 -16.10 8.65 -12.79
N VAL A 89 -16.72 9.52 -13.58
CA VAL A 89 -17.83 9.13 -14.47
C VAL A 89 -17.38 8.11 -15.51
N ARG A 90 -16.16 8.27 -16.06
CA ARG A 90 -15.58 7.30 -17.00
C ARG A 90 -15.32 5.96 -16.34
N LEU A 91 -14.71 5.93 -15.16
CA LEU A 91 -14.48 4.70 -14.38
C LEU A 91 -15.78 3.92 -14.20
N LEU A 92 -16.85 4.57 -13.73
CA LEU A 92 -18.15 3.91 -13.53
C LEU A 92 -18.77 3.39 -14.83
N ARG A 93 -18.67 4.13 -15.93
CA ARG A 93 -19.18 3.67 -17.24
C ARG A 93 -18.40 2.48 -17.76
N THR A 94 -17.08 2.53 -17.68
CA THR A 94 -16.20 1.45 -18.13
C THR A 94 -16.40 0.21 -17.26
N LEU A 95 -16.47 0.35 -15.92
CA LEU A 95 -16.67 -0.75 -14.99
C LEU A 95 -17.94 -1.57 -15.31
N LYS A 96 -19.04 -0.88 -15.62
CA LYS A 96 -20.34 -1.54 -15.95
C LYS A 96 -20.29 -2.47 -17.15
N VAL A 97 -19.37 -2.24 -18.09
CA VAL A 97 -19.22 -3.03 -19.32
C VAL A 97 -17.97 -3.91 -19.33
N THR A 98 -17.12 -3.78 -18.30
CA THR A 98 -15.91 -4.59 -18.20
C THR A 98 -16.26 -5.97 -17.63
N PRO A 99 -15.81 -7.07 -18.27
CA PRO A 99 -15.96 -8.40 -17.71
C PRO A 99 -15.30 -8.52 -16.33
N THR A 100 -15.84 -9.38 -15.47
CA THR A 100 -15.20 -9.70 -14.18
C THR A 100 -13.92 -10.49 -14.40
N THR A 101 -12.90 -10.24 -13.61
CA THR A 101 -11.61 -10.91 -13.70
C THR A 101 -11.14 -11.43 -12.34
N PRO A 102 -10.16 -12.36 -12.29
CA PRO A 102 -9.70 -12.96 -11.03
C PRO A 102 -9.09 -11.95 -10.04
N PHE A 103 -8.45 -10.88 -10.53
CA PHE A 103 -7.86 -9.83 -9.69
C PHE A 103 -8.70 -8.54 -9.65
N ALA A 104 -9.98 -8.65 -10.04
CA ALA A 104 -11.02 -7.62 -9.86
C ALA A 104 -10.55 -6.18 -10.15
N GLU A 105 -10.47 -5.33 -9.13
CA GLU A 105 -10.11 -3.93 -9.29
C GLU A 105 -8.68 -3.71 -9.79
N GLN A 106 -7.75 -4.64 -9.51
CA GLN A 106 -6.37 -4.51 -9.99
C GLN A 106 -6.30 -4.63 -11.51
N ASP A 107 -6.91 -5.67 -12.08
CA ASP A 107 -6.99 -5.88 -13.53
C ASP A 107 -7.73 -4.70 -14.19
N PHE A 108 -8.84 -4.27 -13.59
CA PHE A 108 -9.64 -3.16 -14.10
C PHE A 108 -8.85 -1.85 -14.15
N LEU A 109 -8.16 -1.49 -13.06
CA LEU A 109 -7.38 -0.24 -12.99
C LEU A 109 -6.17 -0.29 -13.93
N ASN A 110 -5.50 -1.45 -14.04
CA ASN A 110 -4.44 -1.65 -15.02
C ASN A 110 -4.93 -1.48 -16.45
N MET A 111 -6.10 -2.03 -16.79
CA MET A 111 -6.71 -1.83 -18.13
C MET A 111 -7.10 -0.36 -18.35
N PHE A 112 -7.73 0.27 -17.37
CA PHE A 112 -8.28 1.62 -17.49
C PHE A 112 -7.19 2.70 -17.59
N PHE A 113 -6.10 2.54 -16.83
CA PHE A 113 -5.01 3.52 -16.73
C PHE A 113 -3.75 3.16 -17.51
N LYS A 114 -3.75 2.08 -18.30
CA LYS A 114 -2.56 1.55 -19.01
C LYS A 114 -1.74 2.60 -19.77
N ASP A 115 -2.39 3.61 -20.33
CA ASP A 115 -1.75 4.61 -21.19
C ASP A 115 -1.12 5.77 -20.40
N ILE A 116 -1.47 5.92 -19.12
CA ILE A 116 -1.03 7.04 -18.27
C ILE A 116 -0.32 6.59 -16.99
N SER A 117 -0.38 5.30 -16.67
CA SER A 117 0.16 4.75 -15.44
C SER A 117 1.68 4.77 -15.41
N LYS A 118 2.26 5.15 -14.28
CA LYS A 118 3.70 5.14 -14.03
C LYS A 118 4.05 4.30 -12.81
N PRO A 119 5.14 3.51 -12.86
CA PRO A 119 5.57 2.72 -11.70
C PRO A 119 6.15 3.61 -10.60
N LEU A 120 5.85 3.26 -9.35
CA LEU A 120 6.48 3.81 -8.14
C LEU A 120 7.52 2.84 -7.58
N HIS A 121 8.47 3.40 -6.83
CA HIS A 121 9.44 2.61 -6.09
C HIS A 121 8.75 1.71 -5.06
N HIS A 122 9.21 0.47 -4.93
CA HIS A 122 8.53 -0.56 -4.13
C HIS A 122 8.50 -0.25 -2.62
N ILE A 123 9.38 0.63 -2.12
CA ILE A 123 9.39 1.06 -0.70
C ILE A 123 8.06 1.71 -0.28
N TYR A 124 7.32 2.28 -1.24
CA TYR A 124 6.04 2.94 -1.01
C TYR A 124 4.86 1.97 -0.89
N ASN A 125 5.05 0.68 -1.22
CA ASN A 125 4.05 -0.37 -1.09
C ASN A 125 4.77 -1.74 -1.19
N LEU A 126 5.59 -2.09 -0.21
CA LEU A 126 6.36 -3.32 -0.25
C LEU A 126 5.42 -4.52 -0.10
N LEU A 127 5.15 -5.23 -1.20
CA LEU A 127 4.44 -6.50 -1.17
C LEU A 127 5.24 -7.51 -0.33
N LEU A 128 4.60 -8.10 0.68
CA LEU A 128 5.26 -9.03 1.61
C LEU A 128 6.05 -10.15 0.92
N PRO A 129 5.58 -10.77 -0.19
CA PRO A 129 6.36 -11.75 -0.93
C PRO A 129 7.73 -11.29 -1.45
N MET A 130 7.96 -9.98 -1.58
CA MET A 130 9.24 -9.43 -2.01
C MET A 130 10.38 -9.84 -1.08
N LEU A 131 10.09 -10.07 0.21
CA LEU A 131 11.06 -10.50 1.22
C LEU A 131 11.75 -11.84 0.91
N TRP A 132 11.13 -12.70 0.11
CA TRP A 132 11.70 -14.00 -0.26
C TRP A 132 11.75 -14.27 -1.75
N ARG A 133 10.99 -13.53 -2.57
CA ARG A 133 11.10 -13.62 -4.03
C ARG A 133 12.24 -12.77 -4.58
N HIS A 134 12.47 -11.62 -3.96
CA HIS A 134 13.39 -10.58 -4.43
C HIS A 134 14.14 -9.90 -3.26
N PRO A 135 14.73 -10.66 -2.32
CA PRO A 135 15.40 -10.09 -1.15
C PRO A 135 16.54 -9.14 -1.51
N GLU A 136 17.16 -9.31 -2.69
CA GLU A 136 18.21 -8.43 -3.22
C GLU A 136 17.75 -6.99 -3.48
N TYR A 137 16.44 -6.77 -3.60
CA TYR A 137 15.85 -5.45 -3.81
C TYR A 137 15.25 -4.86 -2.53
N VAL A 138 15.29 -5.56 -1.39
CA VAL A 138 14.62 -5.11 -0.17
C VAL A 138 15.63 -4.61 0.88
N GLU A 139 15.58 -3.31 1.15
CA GLU A 139 16.24 -2.68 2.30
C GLU A 139 15.16 -2.22 3.29
N LEU A 140 14.85 -3.08 4.28
CA LEU A 140 13.68 -2.90 5.17
C LEU A 140 13.64 -1.54 5.88
N ASP A 141 14.79 -0.99 6.26
CA ASP A 141 14.87 0.29 6.97
C ASP A 141 14.45 1.50 6.11
N THR A 142 14.38 1.33 4.79
CA THR A 142 13.94 2.37 3.85
C THR A 142 12.45 2.29 3.51
N VAL A 143 11.78 1.20 3.92
CA VAL A 143 10.40 0.90 3.54
C VAL A 143 9.42 1.83 4.24
N LYS A 144 8.52 2.42 3.46
CA LYS A 144 7.52 3.40 3.90
C LYS A 144 6.16 2.78 4.16
N ALA A 145 5.81 1.73 3.42
CA ALA A 145 4.58 0.98 3.62
C ALA A 145 4.76 -0.49 3.31
N VAL A 146 4.17 -1.36 4.13
CA VAL A 146 4.19 -2.83 3.92
C VAL A 146 2.80 -3.33 3.55
N HIS A 147 2.75 -4.15 2.50
CA HIS A 147 1.54 -4.79 2.02
C HIS A 147 1.50 -6.26 2.38
N PHE A 148 0.78 -6.56 3.46
CA PHE A 148 0.35 -7.91 3.86
C PHE A 148 -0.72 -8.45 2.89
N CYS A 149 -0.33 -8.87 1.69
CA CYS A 149 -1.23 -9.30 0.61
C CYS A 149 -1.57 -10.81 0.63
N LEU A 150 -0.97 -11.58 1.53
CA LEU A 150 -1.12 -13.04 1.56
C LEU A 150 -2.07 -13.52 2.66
N PRO A 151 -2.71 -14.69 2.48
CA PRO A 151 -3.42 -15.37 3.57
C PRO A 151 -2.51 -15.54 4.80
N GLY A 152 -3.07 -15.34 6.00
CA GLY A 152 -2.31 -15.44 7.26
C GLY A 152 -1.36 -14.29 7.56
N SER A 153 -1.09 -13.41 6.59
CA SER A 153 -0.10 -12.33 6.79
C SER A 153 -0.64 -11.10 7.52
N LYS A 154 -1.96 -10.96 7.63
CA LYS A 154 -2.58 -9.80 8.26
C LYS A 154 -2.26 -9.78 9.75
N PRO A 155 -1.75 -8.67 10.32
CA PRO A 155 -1.34 -8.65 11.73
C PRO A 155 -2.45 -9.02 12.73
N TRP A 156 -3.71 -8.71 12.43
CA TRP A 156 -4.85 -9.03 13.29
C TRP A 156 -5.34 -10.47 13.20
N ASP A 157 -4.95 -11.23 12.16
CA ASP A 157 -5.32 -12.64 11.96
C ASP A 157 -4.06 -13.53 11.85
N TYR A 158 -2.92 -13.07 12.35
CA TYR A 158 -1.65 -13.74 12.15
C TYR A 158 -1.50 -14.95 13.09
N THR A 159 -1.40 -16.14 12.49
CA THR A 159 -1.17 -17.41 13.21
C THR A 159 0.27 -17.88 13.09
N GLY A 160 0.97 -17.50 12.01
CA GLY A 160 2.30 -17.99 11.69
C GLY A 160 2.33 -19.38 11.04
N GLU A 161 1.18 -19.97 10.72
CA GLU A 161 1.05 -21.33 10.17
C GLU A 161 1.08 -21.36 8.64
N GLU A 162 0.65 -20.29 7.98
CA GLU A 162 0.60 -20.20 6.52
C GLU A 162 2.00 -20.11 5.89
N GLU A 163 2.07 -20.36 4.59
CA GLU A 163 3.33 -20.43 3.85
C GLU A 163 4.16 -19.15 4.02
N ASN A 164 5.43 -19.31 4.40
CA ASN A 164 6.39 -18.22 4.66
C ASN A 164 6.03 -17.32 5.85
N MET A 165 4.94 -17.58 6.59
CA MET A 165 4.59 -16.80 7.76
C MET A 165 5.51 -17.09 8.95
N ASP A 166 6.16 -18.25 8.99
CA ASP A 166 7.08 -18.65 10.04
C ASP A 166 8.43 -17.87 10.04
N ARG A 167 8.71 -17.13 8.97
CA ARG A 167 9.96 -16.39 8.77
C ARG A 167 10.17 -15.29 9.82
N LYS A 168 11.45 -15.03 10.15
CA LYS A 168 11.84 -14.05 11.16
C LYS A 168 11.49 -12.61 10.79
N ASP A 169 11.72 -12.23 9.53
CA ASP A 169 11.41 -10.90 9.01
C ASP A 169 9.91 -10.63 8.99
N VAL A 170 9.09 -11.60 8.57
CA VAL A 170 7.63 -11.52 8.63
C VAL A 170 7.13 -11.37 10.07
N LYS A 171 7.59 -12.23 10.99
CA LYS A 171 7.25 -12.15 12.42
C LYS A 171 7.60 -10.81 13.03
N MET A 172 8.76 -10.27 12.70
CA MET A 172 9.19 -8.95 13.16
C MET A 172 8.24 -7.86 12.68
N LEU A 173 7.92 -7.82 11.38
CA LEU A 173 7.00 -6.83 10.81
C LEU A 173 5.60 -6.93 11.42
N VAL A 174 5.07 -8.14 11.59
CA VAL A 174 3.77 -8.36 12.24
C VAL A 174 3.81 -7.90 13.70
N ALA A 175 4.85 -8.27 14.45
CA ALA A 175 4.98 -7.91 15.85
C ALA A 175 5.05 -6.39 16.03
N VAL A 176 5.84 -5.67 15.23
CA VAL A 176 5.89 -4.20 15.27
C VAL A 176 4.48 -3.61 15.15
N LEU A 177 3.67 -4.13 14.24
CA LEU A 177 2.31 -3.63 14.03
C LEU A 177 1.36 -3.98 15.16
N GLN A 178 1.35 -5.22 15.62
CA GLN A 178 0.54 -5.64 16.78
C GLN A 178 0.87 -4.80 18.01
N TRP A 179 2.15 -4.55 18.28
CA TRP A 179 2.60 -3.70 19.38
C TRP A 179 2.12 -2.25 19.22
N THR A 180 2.24 -1.65 18.04
CA THR A 180 1.76 -0.28 17.81
C THR A 180 0.25 -0.17 18.00
N SER A 181 -0.53 -1.14 17.51
CA SER A 181 -1.98 -1.17 17.69
C SER A 181 -2.37 -1.27 19.17
N SER A 182 -1.78 -2.21 19.92
CA SER A 182 -2.05 -2.34 21.36
C SER A 182 -1.63 -1.10 22.15
N ALA A 183 -0.51 -0.47 21.80
CA ALA A 183 -0.08 0.77 22.44
C ALA A 183 -1.03 1.93 22.16
N MET A 184 -1.56 2.05 20.94
CA MET A 184 -2.54 3.08 20.59
C MET A 184 -3.89 2.85 21.29
N GLU A 185 -4.35 1.61 21.40
CA GLU A 185 -5.57 1.25 22.14
C GLU A 185 -5.43 1.58 23.63
N LEU A 186 -4.26 1.27 24.22
CA LEU A 186 -3.96 1.61 25.60
C LEU A 186 -3.95 3.14 25.80
N LEU A 187 -3.30 3.89 24.92
CA LEU A 187 -3.28 5.35 24.97
C LEU A 187 -4.68 5.95 24.85
N ALA A 188 -5.49 5.43 23.92
CA ALA A 188 -6.88 5.86 23.75
C ALA A 188 -7.72 5.59 25.02
N THR A 189 -7.54 4.42 25.63
CA THR A 189 -8.20 4.06 26.89
C THR A 189 -7.84 5.02 28.02
N VAL A 190 -6.54 5.27 28.22
CA VAL A 190 -6.04 6.21 29.24
C VAL A 190 -6.55 7.64 28.99
N LEU A 191 -6.59 8.10 27.73
CA LEU A 191 -7.13 9.42 27.38
C LEU A 191 -8.63 9.52 27.69
N MET A 192 -9.41 8.49 27.40
CA MET A 192 -10.85 8.47 27.69
C MET A 192 -11.13 8.48 29.19
N GLU A 193 -10.32 7.78 29.99
CA GLU A 193 -10.41 7.80 31.46
C GLU A 193 -10.03 9.16 32.06
N LEU A 194 -8.96 9.79 31.55
CA LEU A 194 -8.57 11.15 31.93
C LEU A 194 -9.67 12.17 31.60
N VAL A 195 -10.31 12.06 30.44
CA VAL A 195 -11.46 12.90 30.05
C VAL A 195 -12.68 12.60 30.95
N ALA A 196 -12.87 11.36 31.37
CA ALA A 196 -13.93 10.95 32.29
C ALA A 196 -13.64 11.29 33.77
N GLY A 197 -12.44 11.80 34.10
CA GLY A 197 -12.04 12.16 35.46
C GLY A 197 -11.73 10.95 36.35
N VAL A 198 -11.40 9.79 35.76
CA VAL A 198 -11.03 8.57 36.48
C VAL A 198 -9.52 8.57 36.78
N SER A 199 -9.13 8.06 37.95
CA SER A 199 -7.74 8.00 38.41
C SER A 199 -6.92 6.95 37.63
N VAL A 200 -5.96 7.42 36.83
CA VAL A 200 -5.02 6.58 36.05
C VAL A 200 -4.21 5.60 36.92
N GLY A 201 -4.06 5.89 38.22
CA GLY A 201 -3.28 5.09 39.15
C GLY A 201 -3.84 3.68 39.42
N ASP A 202 -5.16 3.51 39.37
CA ASP A 202 -5.79 2.23 39.66
C ASP A 202 -5.70 1.26 38.47
N PHE A 203 -5.71 1.78 37.24
CA PHE A 203 -5.61 0.97 36.00
C PHE A 203 -4.19 0.42 35.75
N LEU A 204 -3.15 1.22 36.03
CA LEU A 204 -1.75 0.80 35.86
C LEU A 204 -1.35 -0.34 36.83
N LEU A 205 -1.95 -0.38 38.02
CA LEU A 205 -1.71 -1.45 39.01
C LEU A 205 -2.33 -2.79 38.58
N GLU A 206 -3.49 -2.78 37.93
CA GLU A 206 -4.11 -4.00 37.38
C GLU A 206 -3.35 -4.52 36.15
N LEU A 207 -2.84 -3.63 35.29
CA LEU A 207 -2.09 -4.02 34.09
C LEU A 207 -0.73 -4.66 34.43
N VAL A 208 0.00 -4.13 35.42
CA VAL A 208 1.28 -4.72 35.89
C VAL A 208 1.04 -6.04 36.63
N ALA A 209 -0.15 -6.25 37.19
CA ALA A 209 -0.50 -7.51 37.85
C ALA A 209 -0.96 -8.62 36.88
N GLY A 210 -1.24 -8.29 35.61
CA GLY A 210 -1.72 -9.20 34.58
C GLY A 210 -0.70 -9.62 33.50
N LEU A 211 0.51 -9.04 33.51
CA LEU A 211 1.66 -9.41 32.68
C LEU A 211 2.63 -10.32 33.45
#